data_AF-A0A932WD85-F1
#
_entry.id   AF-A0A932WD85-F1
#
_cell.length_a   1.000
_cell.length_b   1.000
_cell.length_c   1.000
_cell.angle_alpha   90.00
_cell.angle_beta   90.00
_cell.angle_gamma   90.00
#
_symmetry.space_group_name_H-M   'P 1'
#
loop_
_entity.id
_entity.type
_entity.pdbx_description
1 polymer ?
#
loop_
_entity_poly.entity_id
_entity_poly.type
_entity_poly.pdbx_seq_one_letter_code
_entity_poly.pdbx_strand_id
1 'polypeptide(L)'
;QGVIIPRKNVKHLMLKKEVVEAVKAGKFAVYPIERVEQGLEILTGATSGERQTDGSYTDGTINFLVAKRLKELAKTLKEFGKGKGAEKKKEENKGG
;
A
#
# COMPACT_ATOMS: atom_id res chain seq x y z
N GLN A 1 -6.99 -8.49 19.96
CA GLN A 1 -5.62 -8.63 19.43
C GLN A 1 -5.62 -9.75 18.38
N GLY A 2 -4.69 -9.79 17.42
CA GLY A 2 -4.70 -10.84 16.41
C GLY A 2 -3.49 -10.82 15.47
N VAL A 3 -3.38 -11.85 14.62
CA VAL A 3 -2.28 -12.02 13.67
C VAL A 3 -2.80 -12.33 12.27
N ILE A 4 -2.09 -11.83 11.27
CA ILE A 4 -2.33 -12.13 9.85
C ILE A 4 -1.36 -13.24 9.45
N ILE A 5 -1.86 -14.27 8.75
CA ILE A 5 -1.04 -15.39 8.25
C ILE A 5 -1.33 -15.68 6.79
N PRO A 6 -0.38 -16.22 6.02
CA PRO A 6 -0.68 -16.75 4.69
C PRO A 6 -1.69 -17.89 4.77
N ARG A 7 -2.70 -17.90 3.88
CA ARG A 7 -3.71 -18.96 3.79
C ARG A 7 -3.09 -20.36 3.65
N LYS A 8 -1.95 -20.46 2.97
CA LYS A 8 -1.17 -21.70 2.81
C LYS A 8 -0.71 -22.29 4.14
N ASN A 9 -0.46 -21.45 5.15
CA ASN A 9 0.05 -21.90 6.45
C ASN A 9 -1.05 -22.47 7.36
N VAL A 10 -2.34 -22.30 7.02
CA VAL A 10 -3.46 -22.80 7.83
C VAL A 10 -3.38 -24.32 8.04
N LYS A 11 -2.99 -25.08 7.01
CA LYS A 11 -2.86 -26.54 7.09
C LYS A 11 -1.73 -27.01 8.02
N HIS A 12 -0.77 -26.15 8.29
CA HIS A 12 0.39 -26.43 9.16
C HIS A 12 0.27 -25.75 10.53
N LEU A 13 -0.86 -25.08 10.78
CA LEU A 13 -1.03 -24.29 11.98
C LEU A 13 -1.39 -25.18 13.16
N MET A 14 -0.44 -25.37 14.07
CA MET A 14 -0.67 -26.00 15.37
C MET A 14 -0.63 -24.93 16.45
N LEU A 15 -1.79 -24.64 17.04
CA LEU A 15 -1.93 -23.64 18.10
C LEU A 15 -1.87 -24.31 19.47
N LYS A 16 -1.18 -23.65 20.41
CA LYS A 16 -1.28 -24.02 21.83
C LYS A 16 -2.73 -23.87 22.31
N LYS A 17 -3.13 -24.71 23.26
CA LYS A 17 -4.50 -24.72 23.82
C LYS A 17 -4.95 -23.34 24.31
N GLU A 18 -4.06 -22.58 24.95
CA GLU A 18 -4.32 -21.21 25.42
C GLU A 18 -4.77 -20.26 24.30
N VAL A 19 -4.16 -20.38 23.11
CA VAL A 19 -4.49 -19.54 21.95
C VAL A 19 -5.84 -19.97 21.37
N VAL A 20 -6.12 -21.27 21.32
CA VAL A 20 -7.43 -21.79 20.88
C VAL A 20 -8.56 -21.29 21.77
N GLU A 21 -8.39 -21.34 23.10
CA GLU A 21 -9.40 -20.84 24.03
C GLU A 21 -9.56 -19.31 23.95
N ALA A 22 -8.47 -18.56 23.74
CA ALA A 22 -8.53 -17.12 23.51
C ALA A 22 -9.29 -16.76 22.21
N VAL A 23 -9.15 -17.58 21.15
CA VAL A 23 -9.91 -17.44 19.91
C VAL A 23 -11.39 -17.74 20.13
N LYS A 24 -11.73 -18.85 20.81
CA LYS A 24 -13.12 -19.18 21.15
C LYS A 24 -13.79 -18.10 21.99
N ALA A 25 -13.04 -17.48 22.90
CA ALA A 25 -13.51 -16.38 23.74
C ALA A 25 -13.54 -15.00 23.03
N GLY A 26 -13.18 -14.92 21.74
CA GLY A 26 -13.16 -13.67 20.96
C GLY A 26 -12.06 -12.68 21.37
N LYS A 27 -11.11 -13.10 22.22
CA LYS A 27 -10.01 -12.24 22.71
C LYS A 27 -8.85 -12.17 21.72
N PHE A 28 -8.73 -13.18 20.87
CA PHE A 28 -7.69 -13.31 19.85
C PHE A 28 -8.27 -13.72 18.49
N ALA A 29 -7.68 -13.23 17.40
CA ALA A 29 -8.09 -13.58 16.05
C ALA A 29 -6.89 -13.95 15.15
N VAL A 30 -7.09 -14.92 14.27
CA VAL A 30 -6.12 -15.31 13.23
C VAL A 30 -6.78 -15.04 11.87
N TYR A 31 -6.17 -14.18 11.07
CA TYR A 31 -6.69 -13.75 9.78
C TYR A 31 -5.87 -14.37 8.64
N PRO A 32 -6.33 -15.47 8.03
CA PRO A 32 -5.65 -16.06 6.88
C PRO A 32 -5.94 -15.27 5.61
N ILE A 33 -4.90 -14.80 4.92
CA ILE A 33 -5.00 -14.04 3.68
C ILE A 33 -4.32 -14.76 2.51
N GLU A 34 -4.85 -14.59 1.30
CA GLU A 34 -4.29 -15.09 0.05
C GLU A 34 -3.42 -14.05 -0.66
N ARG A 35 -3.77 -12.77 -0.53
CA ARG A 35 -3.06 -11.66 -1.17
C ARG A 35 -2.85 -10.51 -0.20
N VAL A 36 -1.84 -9.67 -0.47
CA VAL A 36 -1.41 -8.58 0.41
C VAL A 36 -2.53 -7.55 0.59
N GLU A 37 -3.33 -7.33 -0.44
CA GLU A 37 -4.46 -6.40 -0.47
C GLU A 37 -5.46 -6.69 0.65
N GLN A 38 -5.77 -7.97 0.89
CA GLN A 38 -6.68 -8.37 1.97
C GLN A 38 -6.12 -8.00 3.36
N GLY A 39 -4.81 -8.15 3.55
CA GLY A 39 -4.15 -7.74 4.78
C GLY A 39 -4.19 -6.22 4.97
N LEU A 40 -4.06 -5.46 3.88
CA LEU A 40 -4.14 -4.01 3.89
C LEU A 40 -5.55 -3.53 4.29
N GLU A 41 -6.60 -4.18 3.79
CA GLU A 41 -7.99 -3.88 4.20
C GLU A 41 -8.23 -4.18 5.68
N ILE A 42 -7.72 -5.32 6.19
CA ILE A 42 -7.82 -5.68 7.62
C ILE A 42 -7.13 -4.63 8.50
N LEU A 43 -5.96 -4.13 8.09
CA LEU A 43 -5.16 -3.20 8.90
C LEU A 43 -5.68 -1.76 8.86
N THR A 44 -6.25 -1.33 7.73
CA THR A 44 -6.64 0.06 7.50
C THR A 44 -8.14 0.31 7.62
N GLY A 45 -8.97 -0.75 7.51
CA GLY A 45 -10.43 -0.64 7.44
C GLY A 45 -10.95 -0.03 6.12
N ALA A 46 -10.07 0.23 5.15
CA ALA A 46 -10.42 0.78 3.85
C ALA A 46 -10.29 -0.27 2.75
N THR A 47 -11.08 -0.18 1.70
CA THR A 47 -10.99 -1.07 0.54
C THR A 47 -9.68 -0.84 -0.22
N SER A 48 -8.98 -1.90 -0.60
CA SER A 48 -7.72 -1.80 -1.36
C SER A 48 -7.97 -1.20 -2.76
N GLY A 49 -9.07 -1.63 -3.40
CA GLY A 49 -9.51 -1.19 -4.73
C GLY A 49 -8.74 -1.88 -5.85
N GLU A 50 -9.47 -2.58 -6.72
CA GLU A 50 -8.87 -3.31 -7.85
C GLU A 50 -8.50 -2.38 -9.01
N ARG A 51 -7.54 -2.83 -9.82
CA ARG A 51 -7.14 -2.12 -11.03
C ARG A 51 -8.20 -2.34 -12.11
N GLN A 52 -8.76 -1.25 -12.61
CA GLN A 52 -9.75 -1.26 -13.68
C GLN A 52 -9.11 -1.52 -15.05
N THR A 53 -9.94 -1.79 -16.06
CA THR A 53 -9.49 -2.08 -17.44
C THR A 53 -8.74 -0.93 -18.09
N ASP A 54 -9.07 0.30 -17.72
CA ASP A 54 -8.38 1.52 -18.17
C ASP A 54 -7.07 1.80 -17.39
N GLY A 55 -6.74 0.93 -16.43
CA GLY A 55 -5.56 1.04 -15.56
C GLY A 55 -5.72 1.99 -14.37
N SER A 56 -6.92 2.52 -14.14
CA SER A 56 -7.27 3.34 -12.97
C SER A 56 -7.65 2.48 -11.76
N TYR A 57 -7.89 3.14 -10.62
CA TYR A 57 -8.41 2.53 -9.40
C TYR A 57 -9.64 3.31 -8.96
N THR A 58 -10.59 2.64 -8.31
CA THR A 58 -11.80 3.29 -7.77
C THR A 58 -11.43 4.40 -6.78
N ASP A 59 -12.13 5.53 -6.87
CA ASP A 59 -11.87 6.66 -5.97
C ASP A 59 -12.08 6.28 -4.50
N GLY A 60 -11.27 6.87 -3.63
CA GLY A 60 -11.31 6.60 -2.18
C GLY A 60 -10.70 5.27 -1.73
N THR A 61 -10.23 4.41 -2.64
CA THR A 61 -9.54 3.17 -2.27
C THR A 61 -8.06 3.41 -1.96
N ILE A 62 -7.43 2.47 -1.27
CA ILE A 62 -6.02 2.61 -0.88
C ILE A 62 -5.10 2.69 -2.11
N ASN A 63 -5.34 1.85 -3.12
CA ASN A 63 -4.53 1.87 -4.35
C ASN A 63 -4.74 3.17 -5.15
N PHE A 64 -5.93 3.77 -5.11
CA PHE A 64 -6.15 5.10 -5.66
C PHE A 64 -5.32 6.17 -4.94
N LEU A 65 -5.34 6.16 -3.60
CA LEU A 65 -4.57 7.11 -2.78
C LEU A 65 -3.06 6.96 -3.01
N VAL A 66 -2.56 5.73 -3.10
CA VAL A 66 -1.15 5.44 -3.42
C VAL A 66 -0.80 5.96 -4.82
N ALA A 67 -1.61 5.65 -5.83
CA ALA A 67 -1.38 6.11 -7.19
C ALA A 67 -1.40 7.64 -7.29
N LYS A 68 -2.34 8.30 -6.60
CA LYS A 68 -2.41 9.76 -6.52
C LYS A 68 -1.15 10.34 -5.87
N ARG A 69 -0.71 9.78 -4.74
CA ARG A 69 0.49 10.26 -4.03
C ARG A 69 1.76 10.08 -4.84
N LEU A 70 1.91 8.96 -5.54
CA LEU A 70 3.05 8.72 -6.43
C LEU A 70 3.08 9.72 -7.60
N LYS A 71 1.91 10.03 -8.20
CA LYS A 71 1.80 11.06 -9.25
C LYS A 71 2.21 12.45 -8.75
N GLU A 72 1.77 12.83 -7.55
CA GLU A 72 2.16 14.10 -6.92
C GLU A 72 3.67 14.18 -6.71
N LEU A 73 4.28 13.13 -6.12
CA LEU A 73 5.73 13.07 -5.90
C LEU A 73 6.51 13.16 -7.23
N ALA A 74 6.06 12.43 -8.26
CA ALA A 74 6.69 12.47 -9.57
C ALA A 74 6.60 13.87 -10.22
N LYS A 75 5.46 14.56 -10.06
CA LYS A 75 5.29 15.94 -10.55
C LYS A 75 6.27 16.88 -9.85
N THR A 76 6.34 16.82 -8.53
CA THR A 76 7.26 17.61 -7.71
C THR A 76 8.71 17.38 -8.16
N LEU A 77 9.15 16.13 -8.27
CA LEU A 77 10.52 15.80 -8.73
C LEU A 77 10.82 16.35 -10.13
N LYS A 78 9.86 16.28 -11.07
CA LYS A 78 10.00 16.83 -12.42
C LYS A 78 10.13 18.35 -12.40
N GLU A 79 9.39 19.04 -11.54
CA GLU A 79 9.48 20.49 -11.37
C GLU A 79 10.83 20.91 -10.78
N PHE A 80 11.32 20.20 -9.74
CA PHE A 80 12.67 20.41 -9.19
C PHE A 80 13.78 20.20 -10.23
N GLY A 81 13.65 19.17 -11.09
CA GLY A 81 14.60 18.91 -12.17
C GLY A 81 14.58 19.99 -13.27
N LYS A 82 13.40 20.54 -13.59
CA LYS A 82 13.25 21.64 -14.55
C LYS A 82 13.86 22.96 -14.05
N GLY A 83 13.78 23.23 -12.74
CA GLY A 83 14.41 24.41 -12.13
C GLY A 83 15.93 24.43 -12.33
N LYS A 84 16.61 23.30 -12.07
CA LYS A 84 18.07 23.17 -12.27
C LYS A 84 18.49 23.21 -13.75
N GLY A 85 17.66 22.69 -14.65
CA GLY A 85 17.91 22.76 -16.10
C GLY A 85 17.74 24.17 -16.69
N ALA A 86 16.84 24.98 -16.12
CA ALA A 86 16.61 26.36 -16.54
C ALA A 86 17.67 27.33 -16.01
N GLU A 87 18.25 27.09 -14.83
CA GLU A 87 19.39 27.86 -14.30
C GLU A 87 20.65 27.63 -15.13
N LYS A 88 21.00 26.37 -15.46
CA LYS A 88 22.17 26.06 -16.32
C LYS A 88 22.09 26.72 -17.71
N LYS A 89 20.92 26.75 -18.34
CA LYS A 89 20.73 27.41 -19.65
C LYS A 89 20.84 28.94 -19.60
N LYS A 90 20.60 29.57 -18.43
CA LYS A 90 20.76 31.04 -18.27
C LYS A 90 22.21 31.45 -18.04
N GLU A 91 23.05 30.59 -17.47
CA GLU A 91 24.48 30.83 -17.32
C GLU A 91 25.24 30.68 -18.66
N GLU A 92 24.90 29.68 -19.48
CA GLU A 92 25.54 29.47 -20.80
C GLU A 92 25.25 30.62 -21.79
N ASN A 93 24.12 31.31 -21.68
CA ASN A 93 23.73 32.38 -22.61
C ASN A 93 24.19 33.79 -22.18
N LYS A 94 24.95 33.91 -21.08
CA LYS A 94 25.52 35.18 -20.57
C LYS A 94 27.04 35.30 -20.76
N GLY A 95 27.69 34.28 -21.33
CA GLY A 95 29.14 34.24 -21.55
C GLY A 95 29.57 34.30 -23.02
N GLY A 96 28.69 34.68 -23.94
CA GLY A 96 28.97 34.86 -25.37
C GLY A 96 29.07 36.32 -25.76
#